data_AF-A0AAV5DEI2-F1
#
_entry.id   AF-A0AAV5DEI2-F1
#
_cell.length_a   1.000
_cell.length_b   1.000
_cell.length_c   1.000
_cell.angle_alpha   90.00
_cell.angle_beta   90.00
_cell.angle_gamma   90.00
#
_symmetry.space_group_name_H-M   'P 1'
#
loop_
_entity.id
_entity.type
_entity.pdbx_description
1 polymer ?
#
loop_
_entity_poly.entity_id
_entity_poly.type
_entity_poly.pdbx_seq_one_letter_code
_entity_poly.pdbx_strand_id
1 'polypeptide(L)'
;MIKAIDKFRHGFFWRGRSDARGGHCPIAWEKVTRSLNLGGLGTHNLEILGWALRLRWLWYHKVDISKPWSQLPTQVPVRARAMFRISVITTV
;
A
#
# COMPACT_ATOMS: atom_id res chain seq x y z
N MET A 1 -4.04 34.64 -16.07
CA MET A 1 -5.05 33.71 -16.64
C MET A 1 -4.69 32.24 -16.43
N ILE A 2 -3.50 31.77 -16.87
CA ILE A 2 -3.07 30.36 -16.74
C ILE A 2 -3.10 29.83 -15.30
N LYS A 3 -2.60 30.62 -14.32
CA LYS A 3 -2.60 30.23 -12.90
C LYS A 3 -4.00 29.95 -12.32
N ALA A 4 -5.03 30.65 -12.80
CA ALA A 4 -6.39 30.42 -12.34
C ALA A 4 -6.95 29.10 -12.89
N ILE A 5 -6.68 28.80 -14.17
CA ILE A 5 -7.06 27.54 -14.81
C ILE A 5 -6.38 26.36 -14.13
N ASP A 6 -5.08 26.47 -13.83
CA ASP A 6 -4.36 25.43 -13.08
C ASP A 6 -4.91 25.24 -11.67
N LYS A 7 -5.28 26.32 -10.98
CA LYS A 7 -5.94 26.23 -9.67
C LYS A 7 -7.25 25.44 -9.74
N PHE A 8 -8.07 25.68 -10.76
CA PHE A 8 -9.32 24.92 -10.97
C PHE A 8 -9.07 23.46 -11.32
N ARG A 9 -8.11 23.17 -12.22
CA ARG A 9 -7.72 21.79 -12.57
C ARG A 9 -7.20 21.03 -11.35
N HIS A 10 -6.36 21.66 -10.54
CA HIS A 10 -5.90 21.09 -9.29
C HIS A 10 -7.04 20.92 -8.28
N GLY A 11 -7.92 21.90 -8.10
CA GLY A 11 -9.09 21.74 -7.24
C GLY A 11 -9.95 20.54 -7.64
N PHE A 12 -10.23 20.40 -8.93
CA PHE A 12 -11.01 19.30 -9.48
C PHE A 12 -10.34 17.94 -9.28
N PHE A 13 -9.07 17.81 -9.65
CA PHE A 13 -8.34 16.54 -9.54
C PHE A 13 -8.10 16.14 -8.08
N TRP A 14 -7.75 17.11 -7.23
CA TRP A 14 -7.34 16.84 -5.85
C TRP A 14 -8.48 16.91 -4.85
N ARG A 15 -9.69 17.42 -5.16
CA ARG A 15 -10.80 17.49 -4.20
C ARG A 15 -12.21 17.43 -4.82
N GLY A 16 -12.33 17.39 -6.15
CA GLY A 16 -13.61 17.52 -6.85
C GLY A 16 -14.32 18.87 -6.63
N ARG A 17 -13.59 19.91 -6.20
CA ARG A 17 -14.13 21.26 -5.90
C ARG A 17 -13.21 22.36 -6.45
N SER A 18 -13.69 23.59 -6.52
CA SER A 18 -12.93 24.74 -7.06
C SER A 18 -11.72 25.17 -6.23
N ASP A 19 -11.62 24.77 -4.95
CA ASP A 19 -10.50 25.13 -4.06
C ASP A 19 -9.93 23.88 -3.38
N ALA A 20 -8.62 23.65 -3.54
CA ALA A 20 -7.86 22.63 -2.84
C ALA A 20 -6.85 23.30 -1.90
N ARG A 21 -7.21 23.38 -0.61
CA ARG A 21 -6.26 23.73 0.46
C ARG A 21 -5.48 22.47 0.85
N GLY A 22 -4.18 22.63 1.08
CA GLY A 22 -3.25 21.53 1.41
C GLY A 22 -3.79 20.63 2.53
N GLY A 23 -3.54 19.33 2.41
CA GLY A 23 -3.97 18.31 3.39
C GLY A 23 -5.26 17.56 3.04
N HIS A 24 -6.03 18.01 2.06
CA HIS A 24 -7.22 17.29 1.58
C HIS A 24 -7.04 16.88 0.13
N CYS A 25 -6.42 15.73 -0.07
CA CYS A 25 -6.54 15.01 -1.32
C CYS A 25 -7.19 13.64 -1.12
N PRO A 26 -8.48 13.47 -1.46
CA PRO A 26 -9.05 12.15 -1.63
C PRO A 26 -8.53 11.61 -2.96
N ILE A 27 -7.27 11.16 -2.96
CA ILE A 27 -6.79 10.28 -4.03
C ILE A 27 -7.53 8.97 -3.81
N ALA A 28 -8.33 8.56 -4.79
CA ALA A 28 -8.90 7.23 -4.82
C ALA A 28 -7.77 6.23 -5.11
N TRP A 29 -6.91 5.96 -4.11
CA TRP A 29 -5.71 5.13 -4.24
C TRP A 29 -6.03 3.78 -4.87
N GLU A 30 -7.15 3.16 -4.54
CA GLU A 30 -7.62 1.92 -5.16
C GLU A 30 -7.79 2.00 -6.68
N LYS A 31 -8.18 3.16 -7.22
CA LYS A 31 -8.30 3.39 -8.67
C LYS A 31 -6.96 3.74 -9.30
N VAL A 32 -6.16 4.56 -8.60
CA VAL A 32 -4.83 5.00 -9.08
C VAL A 32 -3.83 3.85 -9.14
N THR A 33 -3.92 2.89 -8.23
CA THR A 33 -3.02 1.73 -8.20
C THR A 33 -3.42 0.60 -9.15
N ARG A 34 -4.53 0.74 -9.89
CA ARG A 34 -4.88 -0.22 -10.94
C ARG A 34 -3.85 -0.16 -12.06
N SER A 35 -3.69 -1.28 -12.77
CA SER A 35 -2.85 -1.32 -13.97
C SER A 35 -3.34 -0.33 -15.02
N LEU A 36 -2.44 0.10 -15.91
CA LEU A 36 -2.76 1.01 -17.01
C LEU A 36 -3.91 0.46 -17.89
N ASN A 37 -3.91 -0.86 -18.13
CA ASN A 37 -4.95 -1.55 -18.90
C ASN A 37 -6.34 -1.48 -18.26
N LEU A 38 -6.42 -1.24 -16.94
CA LEU A 38 -7.66 -1.12 -16.19
C LEU A 38 -8.02 0.35 -15.87
N GLY A 39 -7.39 1.31 -16.56
CA GLY A 39 -7.64 2.74 -16.40
C GLY A 39 -7.04 3.34 -15.13
N GLY A 40 -6.10 2.65 -14.48
CA GLY A 40 -5.31 3.20 -13.38
C GLY A 40 -4.02 3.85 -13.83
N LEU A 41 -3.23 4.36 -12.88
CA LEU A 41 -1.93 4.99 -13.14
C LEU A 41 -0.78 3.96 -13.19
N GLY A 42 -1.06 2.69 -12.89
CA GLY A 42 -0.04 1.64 -12.82
C GLY A 42 0.92 1.77 -11.63
N THR A 43 0.58 2.62 -10.65
CA THR A 43 1.38 2.78 -9.44
C THR A 43 1.15 1.64 -8.45
N HIS A 44 2.18 1.25 -7.71
CA HIS A 44 2.05 0.17 -6.73
C HIS A 44 1.22 0.61 -5.54
N ASN A 45 0.33 -0.27 -5.06
CA ASN A 45 -0.34 -0.05 -3.79
C ASN A 45 0.66 -0.24 -2.64
N LEU A 46 1.00 0.86 -1.98
CA LEU A 46 1.99 0.89 -0.89
C LEU A 46 1.58 0.05 0.32
N GLU A 47 0.27 -0.11 0.58
CA GLU A 47 -0.22 -0.95 1.67
C GLU A 47 0.09 -2.42 1.38
N ILE A 48 -0.26 -2.89 0.18
CA ILE A 48 0.00 -4.27 -0.26
C ILE A 48 1.50 -4.54 -0.33
N LEU A 49 2.28 -3.60 -0.88
CA LEU A 49 3.74 -3.71 -0.92
C LEU A 49 4.32 -3.78 0.50
N GLY A 50 3.81 -2.95 1.41
CA GLY A 50 4.19 -2.96 2.81
C GLY A 50 3.83 -4.27 3.51
N TRP A 51 2.75 -4.93 3.13
CA TRP A 51 2.44 -6.28 3.62
C TRP A 51 3.44 -7.30 3.09
N ALA A 52 3.72 -7.29 1.79
CA ALA A 52 4.67 -8.20 1.16
C ALA A 52 6.06 -8.15 1.81
N LEU A 53 6.56 -6.94 2.10
CA LEU A 53 7.84 -6.77 2.82
C LEU A 53 7.81 -7.36 4.23
N ARG A 54 6.67 -7.30 4.93
CA ARG A 54 6.51 -7.87 6.28
C ARG A 54 6.38 -9.39 6.27
N LEU A 55 5.96 -10.01 5.15
CA LEU A 55 5.95 -11.47 5.01
C LEU A 55 7.34 -12.07 5.21
N ARG A 56 8.40 -11.33 4.84
CA ARG A 56 9.79 -11.75 5.05
C ARG A 56 10.10 -12.05 6.51
N TRP A 57 9.59 -11.25 7.44
CA TRP A 57 9.78 -11.49 8.87
C TRP A 57 9.05 -12.74 9.34
N LEU A 58 7.81 -12.95 8.88
CA LEU A 58 7.05 -14.18 9.16
C LEU A 58 7.77 -15.42 8.62
N TRP A 59 8.41 -15.32 7.46
CA TRP A 59 9.23 -16.40 6.91
C TRP A 59 10.45 -16.70 7.79
N TYR A 60 11.19 -15.67 8.23
CA TYR A 60 12.34 -15.89 9.10
C TYR A 60 11.97 -16.55 10.42
N HIS A 61 10.86 -16.15 11.04
CA HIS A 61 10.35 -16.81 12.25
C HIS A 61 10.03 -18.29 12.02
N LYS A 62 9.53 -18.64 10.82
CA LYS A 62 9.22 -20.03 10.47
C LYS A 62 10.49 -20.87 10.25
N VAL A 63 11.49 -20.31 9.56
CA VAL A 63 12.68 -21.08 9.11
C VAL A 63 13.69 -21.28 10.23
N ASP A 64 13.92 -20.26 11.07
CA ASP A 64 15.00 -20.33 12.04
C ASP A 64 14.67 -19.58 13.33
N ILE A 65 14.21 -20.34 14.33
CA ILE A 65 13.88 -19.85 15.66
C ILE A 65 15.15 -19.59 16.49
N SER A 66 16.31 -20.14 16.11
CA SER A 66 17.56 -20.00 16.87
C SER A 66 18.20 -18.62 16.77
N LYS A 67 17.80 -17.82 15.77
CA LYS A 67 18.42 -16.53 15.51
C LYS A 67 17.95 -15.45 16.50
N PRO A 68 18.81 -14.49 16.88
CA PRO A 68 18.44 -13.46 17.87
C PRO A 68 17.21 -12.62 17.50
N TRP A 69 16.96 -12.43 16.20
CA TRP A 69 15.81 -11.67 15.71
C TRP A 69 14.48 -12.44 15.77
N SER A 70 14.49 -13.76 16.04
CA SER A 70 13.27 -14.57 16.18
C SER A 70 12.45 -14.20 17.43
N GLN A 71 13.03 -13.46 18.36
CA GLN A 71 12.33 -13.02 19.57
C GLN A 71 11.83 -11.58 19.46
N LEU A 72 12.11 -10.88 18.34
CA LEU A 72 11.65 -9.52 18.17
C LEU A 72 10.13 -9.48 17.94
N PRO A 73 9.40 -8.59 18.66
CA PRO A 73 7.96 -8.47 18.52
C PRO A 73 7.63 -7.93 17.13
N THR A 74 7.24 -8.82 16.22
CA THR A 74 6.95 -8.45 14.84
C THR A 74 5.47 -8.07 14.72
N GLN A 75 5.20 -6.76 14.62
CA GLN A 75 3.86 -6.24 14.40
C GLN A 75 3.47 -6.43 12.93
N VAL A 76 2.74 -7.51 12.64
CA VAL A 76 2.25 -7.83 11.29
C VAL A 76 0.73 -7.72 11.23
N PRO A 77 0.18 -6.90 10.31
CA PRO A 77 -1.26 -6.78 10.11
C PRO A 77 -1.94 -8.13 9.85
N VAL A 78 -3.19 -8.27 10.27
CA VAL A 78 -3.98 -9.51 10.11
C VAL A 78 -4.03 -9.97 8.64
N ARG A 79 -4.23 -9.03 7.71
CA ARG A 79 -4.25 -9.32 6.26
C ARG A 79 -2.92 -9.88 5.76
N ALA A 80 -1.79 -9.31 6.18
CA ALA A 80 -0.47 -9.83 5.83
C ALA A 80 -0.24 -11.23 6.42
N ARG A 81 -0.71 -11.51 7.64
CA ARG A 81 -0.62 -12.86 8.24
C ARG A 81 -1.48 -13.88 7.49
N ALA A 82 -2.68 -13.50 7.05
CA ALA A 82 -3.52 -14.33 6.20
C ALA A 82 -2.85 -14.62 4.85
N MET A 83 -2.28 -13.59 4.21
CA MET A 83 -1.51 -13.71 2.97
C MET A 83 -0.33 -14.70 3.14
N PHE A 84 0.42 -14.61 4.24
CA PHE A 84 1.50 -15.56 4.53
C PHE A 84 1.00 -17.01 4.60
N ARG A 85 -0.11 -17.26 5.31
CA ARG A 85 -0.67 -18.60 5.51
C ARG A 85 -1.12 -19.26 4.20
N ILE A 86 -1.68 -18.50 3.27
CA ILE A 86 -2.11 -19.03 1.98
C ILE A 86 -0.94 -19.21 1.00
N SER A 87 0.12 -18.39 1.13
CA SER A 87 1.27 -18.43 0.21
C SER A 87 2.35 -19.43 0.62
N VAL A 88 2.34 -19.92 1.85
CA VAL A 88 3.39 -20.78 2.39
C VAL A 88 2.84 -22.17 2.70
N ILE A 89 3.37 -23.18 2.01
CA ILE A 89 3.10 -24.58 2.32
C ILE A 89 3.92 -24.97 3.55
N THR A 90 3.29 -25.61 4.52
CA THR A 90 3.96 -26.17 5.70
C THR A 90 3.84 -27.68 5.60
N THR A 91 4.90 -28.33 5.12
CA THR A 91 5.03 -29.78 5.20
C THR A 91 5.35 -30.11 6.65
N VAL A 92 4.46 -30.88 7.29
CA VAL A 92 4.64 -31.46 8.61
C VAL A 92 5.56 -32.67 8.49
#